data_AF-A0A350WRR0-F1
#
_entry.id   AF-A0A350WRR0-F1
#
_cell.length_a   1.000
_cell.length_b   1.000
_cell.length_c   1.000
_cell.angle_alpha   90.00
_cell.angle_beta   90.00
_cell.angle_gamma   90.00
#
_symmetry.space_group_name_H-M   'P 1'
#
loop_
_entity.id
_entity.type
_entity.pdbx_description
1 polymer ?
#
loop_
_entity_poly.entity_id
_entity_poly.type
_entity_poly.pdbx_seq_one_letter_code
_entity_poly.pdbx_strand_id
1 'polypeptide(L)'
;MDVRMDVEKILIGDDEEEFPAIARLIELGRQKSYVTLDDILHFFPEAEQDVEQLEEAFSALLSAGIPFVEDTVMPEPTEDELVAVEESGEAEPEPDLSLDDYLANIDTDDTIGLYLKEVSRVPLLTATEEVQLAQRIERGRTAREELAHGSVSP
;
A
#
# COMPACT_ATOMS: atom_id res chain seq x y z
N MET A 1 37.41 -40.53 39.06
CA MET A 1 37.84 -39.21 39.55
C MET A 1 38.83 -38.71 38.51
N ASP A 2 38.53 -37.83 37.58
CA ASP A 2 37.37 -36.94 37.44
C ASP A 2 37.13 -36.70 35.95
N VAL A 3 35.86 -36.59 35.62
CA VAL A 3 35.32 -36.14 34.34
C VAL A 3 35.39 -34.61 34.34
N ARG A 4 35.94 -33.99 33.28
CA ARG A 4 35.56 -32.67 32.72
C ARG A 4 36.58 -32.32 31.63
N MET A 5 36.13 -32.33 30.37
CA MET A 5 35.68 -31.15 29.62
C MET A 5 36.86 -30.24 29.29
N ASP A 6 37.26 -30.24 28.02
CA ASP A 6 37.75 -29.06 27.28
C ASP A 6 37.78 -29.42 25.78
N VAL A 7 36.60 -29.74 25.25
CA VAL A 7 36.30 -29.64 23.81
C VAL A 7 35.35 -28.46 23.71
N GLU A 8 35.90 -27.26 23.52
CA GLU A 8 35.25 -26.10 22.92
C GLU A 8 36.17 -24.89 23.00
N LYS A 9 36.88 -24.62 21.90
CA LYS A 9 37.38 -23.29 21.61
C LYS A 9 37.08 -22.98 20.14
N ILE A 10 35.80 -23.01 19.83
CA ILE A 10 35.22 -22.20 18.75
C ILE A 10 34.86 -20.89 19.44
N LEU A 11 35.74 -19.90 19.31
CA LEU A 11 35.43 -18.53 19.70
C LEU A 11 34.46 -18.00 18.64
N ILE A 12 33.18 -18.16 18.98
CA ILE A 12 32.04 -17.45 18.45
C ILE A 12 32.39 -15.96 18.47
N GLY A 13 32.33 -15.34 17.28
CA GLY A 13 32.51 -13.90 17.12
C GLY A 13 31.44 -13.14 17.89
N ASP A 14 31.79 -11.92 18.28
CA ASP A 14 31.05 -11.06 19.19
C ASP A 14 29.67 -10.64 18.64
N ASP A 15 28.64 -11.46 18.84
CA ASP A 15 27.24 -11.07 18.65
C ASP A 15 26.61 -10.82 20.04
N GLU A 16 27.06 -9.73 20.69
CA GLU A 16 26.45 -9.18 21.89
C GLU A 16 25.11 -8.52 21.54
N GLU A 17 24.02 -9.22 21.87
CA GLU A 17 22.80 -8.66 22.50
C GLU A 17 22.18 -7.39 21.88
N GLU A 18 21.78 -7.45 20.62
CA GLU A 18 20.63 -6.67 20.16
C GLU A 18 19.53 -7.63 19.74
N PHE A 19 18.35 -7.53 20.37
CA PHE A 19 17.14 -8.05 19.74
C PHE A 19 17.15 -7.56 18.28
N PRO A 20 16.94 -8.42 17.27
CA PRO A 20 16.97 -8.01 15.87
C PRO A 20 16.14 -6.73 15.75
N ALA A 21 16.65 -5.69 15.10
CA ALA A 21 15.93 -4.42 14.98
C ALA A 21 14.47 -4.65 14.50
N ILE A 22 14.28 -5.68 13.68
CA ILE A 22 13.00 -6.25 13.23
C ILE A 22 12.11 -6.71 14.39
N ALA A 23 12.63 -7.47 15.36
CA ALA A 23 11.88 -7.92 16.53
C ALA A 23 11.39 -6.76 17.40
N ARG A 24 12.21 -5.71 17.55
CA ARG A 24 11.82 -4.48 18.26
C ARG A 24 10.74 -3.71 17.50
N LEU A 25 10.84 -3.66 16.18
CA LEU A 25 9.85 -3.04 15.31
C LEU A 25 8.50 -3.77 15.37
N ILE A 26 8.51 -5.10 15.36
CA ILE A 26 7.29 -5.93 15.50
C ILE A 26 6.63 -5.71 16.87
N GLU A 27 7.41 -5.64 17.94
CA GLU A 27 6.87 -5.40 19.28
C GLU A 27 6.22 -4.02 19.38
N LEU A 28 6.84 -2.99 18.79
CA LEU A 28 6.26 -1.66 18.69
C LEU A 28 4.94 -1.69 17.90
N GLY A 29 4.93 -2.37 16.75
CA GLY A 29 3.75 -2.51 15.92
C GLY A 29 2.62 -3.30 16.57
N ARG A 30 2.94 -4.28 17.42
CA ARG A 30 1.94 -5.00 18.24
C ARG A 30 1.35 -4.15 19.35
N GLN A 31 2.14 -3.25 19.94
CA GLN A 31 1.68 -2.36 21.01
C GLN A 31 0.85 -1.20 20.47
N LYS A 32 1.23 -0.66 19.31
CA LYS A 32 0.53 0.46 18.65
C LYS A 32 -0.55 0.00 17.67
N SER A 33 -0.61 -1.29 17.31
CA SER A 33 -1.41 -1.85 16.20
C SER A 33 -1.04 -1.32 14.81
N TYR A 34 -0.07 -0.42 14.69
CA TYR A 34 0.47 0.10 13.44
C TYR A 34 1.91 0.59 13.64
N VAL A 35 2.66 0.76 12.54
CA VAL A 35 4.02 1.31 12.53
C VAL A 35 4.10 2.45 11.52
N THR A 36 4.76 3.57 11.87
CA THR A 36 4.96 4.66 10.89
C THR A 36 6.26 4.49 10.10
N LEU A 37 6.35 5.13 8.93
CA LEU A 37 7.61 5.13 8.18
C LEU A 37 8.78 5.73 8.99
N ASP A 38 8.51 6.76 9.80
CA ASP A 38 9.51 7.32 10.72
C ASP A 38 9.93 6.34 11.82
N ASP A 39 8.99 5.54 12.36
CA ASP A 39 9.31 4.48 13.31
C ASP A 39 10.26 3.47 12.63
N ILE A 40 10.00 3.06 11.39
CA ILE A 40 10.88 2.16 10.62
C ILE A 40 12.27 2.79 10.45
N LEU A 41 12.34 4.04 9.97
CA LEU A 41 13.61 4.74 9.76
C LEU A 41 14.37 5.01 11.07
N HIS A 42 13.68 5.08 12.20
CA HIS A 42 14.32 5.17 13.52
C HIS A 42 15.04 3.88 13.91
N PHE A 43 14.44 2.71 13.64
CA PHE A 43 15.07 1.41 13.90
C PHE A 43 16.06 1.00 12.82
N PHE A 44 15.92 1.53 11.61
CA PHE A 44 16.76 1.26 10.44
C PHE A 44 17.33 2.56 9.84
N PRO A 45 18.24 3.26 10.54
CA PRO A 45 18.80 4.53 10.07
C PRO A 45 19.66 4.39 8.81
N GLU A 46 20.15 3.18 8.51
CA GLU A 46 20.92 2.86 7.30
C GLU A 46 20.06 2.24 6.19
N ALA A 47 18.73 2.35 6.27
CA ALA A 47 17.79 1.77 5.29
C ALA A 47 18.07 2.16 3.82
N GLU A 48 18.67 3.33 3.58
CA GLU A 48 19.06 3.76 2.22
C GLU A 48 20.27 2.97 1.66
N GLN A 49 21.07 2.36 2.53
CA GLN A 49 22.30 1.63 2.19
C GLN A 49 22.10 0.12 2.21
N ASP A 50 21.13 -0.37 2.98
CA ASP A 50 20.79 -1.79 3.09
C ASP A 50 19.29 -2.02 2.79
N VAL A 51 19.00 -2.15 1.50
CA VAL A 51 17.64 -2.39 0.99
C VAL A 51 17.16 -3.80 1.35
N GLU A 52 18.06 -4.78 1.43
CA GLU A 52 17.69 -6.18 1.74
C GLU A 52 17.15 -6.29 3.17
N GLN A 53 17.80 -5.62 4.12
CA GLN A 53 17.35 -5.54 5.50
C GLN A 53 16.00 -4.82 5.64
N LEU A 54 15.77 -3.78 4.85
CA LEU A 54 14.50 -3.05 4.83
C LEU A 54 13.36 -3.93 4.27
N GLU A 55 13.61 -4.69 3.20
CA GLU A 55 12.66 -5.65 2.64
C GLU A 55 12.31 -6.77 3.64
N GLU A 56 13.29 -7.24 4.41
CA GLU A 56 13.07 -8.23 5.47
C GLU A 56 12.18 -7.65 6.59
N ALA A 57 12.41 -6.40 6.99
CA ALA A 57 11.59 -5.71 8.00
C ALA A 57 10.13 -5.55 7.54
N PHE A 58 9.90 -5.10 6.30
CA PHE A 58 8.54 -5.01 5.74
C PHE A 58 7.86 -6.37 5.63
N SER A 59 8.60 -7.39 5.17
CA SER A 59 8.08 -8.76 5.09
C SER A 59 7.68 -9.31 6.47
N ALA A 60 8.46 -9.00 7.49
CA ALA A 60 8.20 -9.42 8.86
C ALA A 60 6.98 -8.71 9.46
N LEU A 61 6.79 -7.41 9.17
CA LEU A 61 5.58 -6.66 9.56
C LEU A 61 4.32 -7.23 8.89
N LEU A 62 4.38 -7.49 7.57
CA LEU A 62 3.27 -8.09 6.82
C LEU A 62 2.93 -9.50 7.35
N SER A 63 3.94 -10.34 7.60
CA SER A 63 3.74 -11.68 8.16
C SER A 63 3.18 -11.64 9.59
N ALA A 64 3.38 -10.53 10.32
CA ALA A 64 2.84 -10.32 11.65
C ALA A 64 1.45 -9.64 11.64
N GLY A 65 0.91 -9.29 10.46
CA GLY A 65 -0.37 -8.60 10.32
C GLY A 65 -0.34 -7.15 10.80
N ILE A 66 0.83 -6.52 10.82
CA ILE A 66 1.00 -5.15 11.34
C ILE A 66 0.98 -4.17 10.16
N PRO A 67 -0.03 -3.28 10.06
CA PRO A 67 -0.07 -2.26 9.03
C PRO A 67 1.03 -1.22 9.25
N PHE A 68 1.58 -0.70 8.16
CA PHE A 68 2.46 0.47 8.20
C PHE A 68 1.79 1.66 7.52
N VAL A 69 1.92 2.84 8.11
CA VAL A 69 1.26 4.07 7.67
C VAL A 69 2.32 5.11 7.35
N GLU A 70 2.19 5.77 6.21
CA GLU A 70 2.99 6.95 5.90
C GLU A 70 2.47 8.11 6.74
N ASP A 71 3.36 8.84 7.44
CA ASP A 71 2.97 9.91 8.39
C ASP A 71 2.34 11.10 7.64
N THR A 72 1.10 10.89 7.23
CA THR A 72 0.24 11.79 6.49
C THR A 72 -1.01 12.04 7.31
N VAL A 73 -0.85 12.31 8.61
CA VAL A 73 -1.92 12.74 9.54
C VAL A 73 -3.25 12.04 9.24
N MET A 74 -3.25 10.71 9.17
CA MET A 74 -4.48 9.94 9.02
C MET A 74 -5.12 9.78 10.41
N PRO A 75 -6.44 9.98 10.56
CA PRO A 75 -7.13 9.57 11.78
C PRO A 75 -6.95 8.05 11.94
N GLU A 76 -6.77 7.60 13.19
CA GLU A 76 -6.52 6.19 13.48
C GLU A 76 -7.64 5.30 12.89
N PRO A 77 -7.31 4.21 12.19
CA PRO A 77 -8.33 3.27 11.73
C PRO A 77 -8.99 2.64 12.95
N THR A 78 -10.33 2.65 12.97
CA THR A 78 -11.08 1.99 14.03
C THR A 78 -10.91 0.48 13.96
N GLU A 79 -10.99 -0.22 15.09
CA GLU A 79 -10.79 -1.67 15.22
C GLU A 79 -11.70 -2.51 14.29
N ASP A 80 -12.81 -1.94 13.80
CA ASP A 80 -13.70 -2.53 12.80
C ASP A 80 -13.11 -2.56 11.36
N GLU A 81 -12.19 -1.67 10.99
CA GLU A 81 -11.59 -1.63 9.64
C GLU A 81 -10.48 -2.67 9.44
N LEU A 82 -9.77 -3.05 10.51
CA LEU A 82 -8.65 -3.98 10.46
C LEU A 82 -9.11 -5.44 10.25
N VAL A 83 -10.31 -5.79 10.72
CA VAL A 83 -10.88 -7.14 10.61
C VAL A 83 -11.42 -7.43 9.20
N ALA A 84 -11.74 -6.39 8.43
CA ALA A 84 -12.28 -6.54 7.07
C ALA A 84 -11.24 -6.99 6.03
N VAL A 85 -9.94 -6.82 6.31
CA VAL A 85 -8.85 -7.13 5.37
C VAL A 85 -8.46 -8.62 5.37
N GLU A 86 -8.68 -9.34 6.48
CA GLU A 86 -8.20 -10.72 6.63
C GLU A 86 -9.15 -11.81 6.08
N GLU A 87 -10.41 -11.51 5.73
CA GLU A 87 -11.40 -12.53 5.35
C GLU A 87 -12.13 -12.32 4.02
N SER A 88 -11.51 -11.68 3.00
CA SER A 88 -12.20 -11.53 1.70
C SER A 88 -11.23 -11.51 0.50
N GLY A 89 -10.94 -12.69 -0.03
CA GLY A 89 -10.35 -12.90 -1.36
C GLY A 89 -11.34 -12.72 -2.51
N GLU A 90 -12.35 -11.88 -2.36
CA GLU A 90 -13.30 -11.53 -3.40
C GLU A 90 -13.38 -10.00 -3.45
N ALA A 91 -13.26 -9.47 -4.67
CA ALA A 91 -13.35 -8.05 -4.97
C ALA A 91 -14.74 -7.51 -4.59
N GLU A 92 -14.89 -7.11 -3.33
CA GLU A 92 -15.91 -6.18 -2.86
C GLU A 92 -15.42 -4.75 -3.13
N PRO A 93 -16.33 -3.79 -3.37
CA PRO A 93 -15.96 -2.44 -3.70
C PRO A 93 -15.18 -1.84 -2.52
N GLU A 94 -14.03 -1.23 -2.84
CA GLU A 94 -13.29 -0.36 -1.91
C GLU A 94 -14.29 0.47 -1.09
N PRO A 95 -14.08 0.62 0.23
CA PRO A 95 -14.92 1.49 1.02
C PRO A 95 -14.97 2.84 0.32
N ASP A 96 -16.17 3.43 0.28
CA ASP A 96 -16.40 4.82 -0.13
C ASP A 96 -15.70 5.73 0.90
N LEU A 97 -14.37 5.67 0.93
CA LEU A 97 -13.53 6.71 1.47
C LEU A 97 -13.89 7.89 0.60
N SER A 98 -14.74 8.77 1.11
CA SER A 98 -15.12 9.97 0.40
C SER A 98 -13.84 10.77 0.16
N LEU A 99 -13.19 10.57 -0.99
CA LEU A 99 -12.03 11.33 -1.46
C LEU A 99 -12.33 12.83 -1.44
N ASP A 100 -13.63 13.18 -1.46
CA ASP A 100 -14.14 14.53 -1.28
C ASP A 100 -13.63 15.20 0.01
N ASP A 101 -13.41 14.48 1.12
CA ASP A 101 -12.96 15.08 2.39
C ASP A 101 -11.45 15.35 2.43
N TYR A 102 -10.63 14.46 1.85
CA TYR A 102 -9.17 14.66 1.73
C TYR A 102 -8.82 15.82 0.80
N LEU A 103 -9.64 16.05 -0.22
CA LEU A 103 -9.40 17.06 -1.26
C LEU A 103 -10.20 18.36 -1.03
N ALA A 104 -10.91 18.47 0.10
CA ALA A 104 -11.69 19.65 0.48
C ALA A 104 -10.80 20.86 0.81
N ASN A 105 -9.56 20.62 1.25
CA ASN A 105 -8.63 21.66 1.73
C ASN A 105 -7.56 22.09 0.71
N ILE A 106 -7.73 21.78 -0.57
CA ILE A 106 -6.81 22.27 -1.62
C ILE A 106 -7.04 23.76 -1.85
N ASP A 107 -5.99 24.56 -1.64
CA ASP A 107 -5.98 25.99 -1.97
C ASP A 107 -6.27 26.19 -3.48
N THR A 108 -7.09 27.18 -3.82
CA THR A 108 -7.48 27.46 -5.22
C THR A 108 -6.29 27.83 -6.12
N ASP A 109 -5.15 28.21 -5.52
CA ASP A 109 -3.91 28.53 -6.25
C ASP A 109 -3.07 27.28 -6.58
N ASP A 110 -3.39 26.11 -6.02
CA ASP A 110 -2.69 24.86 -6.32
C ASP A 110 -3.27 24.16 -7.57
N THR A 111 -2.70 24.51 -8.72
CA THR A 111 -3.08 23.90 -10.01
C THR A 111 -2.85 22.38 -10.09
N ILE A 112 -1.88 21.86 -9.34
CA ILE A 112 -1.56 20.41 -9.35
C ILE A 112 -2.58 19.68 -8.48
N GLY A 113 -2.82 20.18 -7.26
CA GLY A 113 -3.84 19.65 -6.37
C GLY A 113 -5.22 19.66 -7.03
N LEU A 114 -5.60 20.74 -7.71
CA LEU A 114 -6.87 20.83 -8.45
C LEU A 114 -6.97 19.78 -9.56
N TYR A 115 -5.89 19.52 -10.30
CA TYR A 115 -5.88 18.47 -11.33
C TYR A 115 -6.05 17.08 -10.72
N LEU A 116 -5.29 16.76 -9.67
CA LEU A 116 -5.37 15.47 -8.99
C LEU A 116 -6.76 15.24 -8.41
N LYS A 117 -7.37 16.28 -7.83
CA LYS A 117 -8.76 16.25 -7.33
C LYS A 117 -9.77 15.92 -8.41
N GLU A 118 -9.61 16.48 -9.61
CA GLU A 118 -10.56 16.25 -10.70
C GLU A 118 -10.40 14.85 -11.30
N VAL A 119 -9.17 14.38 -11.44
CA VAL A 119 -8.89 13.04 -11.99
C VAL A 119 -9.27 11.93 -11.01
N SER A 120 -9.13 12.14 -9.70
CA SER A 120 -9.43 11.12 -8.69
C SER A 120 -10.93 10.84 -8.49
N ARG A 121 -11.81 11.73 -8.98
CA ARG A 121 -13.27 11.58 -8.86
C ARG A 121 -13.85 10.47 -9.73
N VAL A 122 -13.12 10.07 -10.78
CA VAL A 122 -13.60 9.08 -11.74
C VAL A 122 -12.87 7.77 -11.45
N PRO A 123 -13.60 6.68 -11.10
CA PRO A 123 -12.97 5.40 -10.84
C PRO A 123 -12.31 4.85 -12.11
N LEU A 124 -11.28 4.03 -11.92
CA LEU A 124 -10.62 3.34 -13.01
C LEU A 124 -11.58 2.35 -13.67
N LEU A 125 -11.41 2.14 -14.98
CA LEU A 125 -12.20 1.17 -15.73
C LEU A 125 -11.69 -0.25 -15.47
N THR A 126 -12.63 -1.18 -15.38
CA THR A 126 -12.32 -2.61 -15.51
C THR A 126 -12.05 -2.97 -16.97
N ALA A 127 -11.31 -4.06 -17.21
CA ALA A 127 -11.04 -4.55 -18.56
C ALA A 127 -12.33 -4.78 -19.40
N THR A 128 -13.42 -5.21 -18.75
CA THR A 128 -14.72 -5.39 -19.42
C THR A 128 -15.32 -4.05 -19.84
N GLU A 129 -15.26 -3.03 -18.99
CA GLU A 129 -15.74 -1.68 -19.30
C GLU A 129 -14.93 -1.02 -20.41
N GLU A 130 -13.61 -1.21 -20.43
CA GLU A 130 -12.75 -0.75 -21.51
C GLU A 130 -13.16 -1.34 -22.86
N VAL A 131 -13.39 -2.66 -22.91
CA VAL A 131 -13.86 -3.33 -24.14
C VAL A 131 -15.21 -2.79 -24.59
N GLN A 132 -16.15 -2.58 -23.66
CA GLN A 132 -17.46 -2.03 -24.00
C GLN A 132 -17.37 -0.59 -24.51
N LEU A 133 -16.51 0.23 -23.90
CA LEU A 133 -16.27 1.61 -24.32
C LEU A 133 -15.66 1.65 -25.72
N ALA A 134 -14.66 0.80 -26.00
CA ALA A 134 -14.03 0.69 -27.31
C ALA A 134 -15.05 0.29 -28.39
N GLN A 135 -15.91 -0.70 -28.13
CA GLN A 135 -16.96 -1.07 -29.07
C GLN A 135 -17.97 0.04 -29.33
N ARG A 136 -18.32 0.84 -28.32
CA ARG A 136 -19.22 1.99 -28.47
C ARG A 136 -18.60 3.08 -29.34
N ILE A 137 -17.32 3.36 -29.14
CA ILE A 137 -16.55 4.31 -29.97
C ILE A 137 -16.55 3.84 -31.42
N GLU A 138 -16.27 2.56 -31.68
CA GLU A 138 -16.21 2.01 -33.04
C GLU A 138 -17.56 2.06 -33.75
N ARG A 139 -18.65 1.64 -33.07
CA ARG A 139 -20.01 1.77 -33.62
C ARG A 139 -20.35 3.23 -33.95
N GLY A 140 -19.97 4.16 -33.09
CA GLY A 140 -20.16 5.59 -33.33
C GLY A 140 -19.34 6.12 -34.51
N ARG A 141 -18.17 5.53 -34.78
CA ARG A 141 -17.37 5.85 -35.97
C ARG A 141 -18.03 5.32 -37.24
N THR A 142 -18.42 4.05 -37.26
CA THR A 142 -19.13 3.44 -38.41
C THR A 142 -20.41 4.20 -38.73
N ALA A 143 -21.21 4.55 -37.72
CA ALA A 143 -22.44 5.32 -37.93
C ALA A 143 -22.18 6.70 -38.56
N ARG A 144 -21.10 7.40 -38.15
CA ARG A 144 -20.70 8.67 -38.79
C ARG A 144 -20.28 8.47 -40.24
N GLU A 145 -19.57 7.39 -40.55
CA GLU A 145 -19.16 7.05 -41.91
C GLU A 145 -20.39 6.74 -42.80
N GLU A 146 -21.35 5.94 -42.32
CA GLU A 146 -22.60 5.65 -43.04
C GLU A 146 -23.43 6.91 -43.31
N LEU A 147 -23.53 7.81 -42.33
CA LEU A 147 -24.19 9.11 -42.49
C LEU A 147 -23.48 9.99 -43.54
N ALA A 148 -22.15 10.00 -43.54
CA ALA A 148 -21.35 10.77 -44.50
C ALA A 148 -21.47 10.21 -45.94
N HIS A 149 -21.62 8.89 -46.08
CA HIS A 149 -21.78 8.22 -47.37
C HIS A 149 -23.23 8.18 -47.88
N GLY A 150 -24.20 8.66 -47.09
CA GLY A 150 -25.61 8.76 -47.48
C GLY A 150 -26.33 7.41 -47.59
N SER A 151 -25.78 6.35 -47.00
CA SER A 151 -26.29 4.98 -47.07
C SER A 151 -27.37 4.68 -46.01
N VAL A 152 -28.07 5.69 -45.54
CA VAL A 152 -29.07 5.54 -44.47
C VAL A 152 -30.46 5.45 -45.09
N SER A 153 -31.05 4.26 -45.09
CA SER A 153 -32.47 4.07 -45.40
C SER A 153 -33.30 4.41 -44.15
N PRO A 154 -34.48 5.05 -44.31
CA PRO A 154 -35.31 5.52 -43.19
C PRO A 154 -35.94 4.40 -42.37
#